data_AF-A0A7X6GBM6-F1
#
_entry.id   AF-A0A7X6GBM6-F1
#
_cell.length_a   1.000
_cell.length_b   1.000
_cell.length_c   1.000
_cell.angle_alpha   90.00
_cell.angle_beta   90.00
_cell.angle_gamma   90.00
#
_symmetry.space_group_name_H-M   'P 1'
#
loop_
_entity.id
_entity.type
_entity.pdbx_description
1 polymer ?
#
loop_
_entity_poly.entity_id
_entity_poly.type
_entity_poly.pdbx_seq_one_letter_code
_entity_poly.pdbx_strand_id
1 'polypeptide(L)'
;MKALPLQSEPDLEEIEEQTPKELASLQQGSDKGKALKADVDNLDPPDLVDAPEKIVFFQSMLRKLEEEHGWQIESKIGDVPKKRCRSQHLVGDRPRRYCHAVIKRDKSTTIQILEIELTSKLKKGGTLEAESLSTLFFRAGDTAVTFQRILDELMTAYKDERLNAMSWKRQFISQNTSVREYLGHPDNKIKNELDALESWVARAADKVIGM
;
A
#
# COMPACT_ATOMS: atom_id res chain seq x y z
N MET A 1 7.65 9.74 53.92
CA MET A 1 7.16 8.59 53.13
C MET A 1 5.66 8.75 52.91
N LYS A 2 5.20 8.57 51.65
CA LYS A 2 3.88 8.08 51.18
C LYS A 2 2.62 8.84 51.67
N ALA A 3 1.62 9.16 50.86
CA ALA A 3 1.28 8.85 49.46
C ALA A 3 0.24 9.88 48.96
N LEU A 4 0.18 10.09 47.64
CA LEU A 4 -0.89 10.81 46.95
C LEU A 4 -2.15 9.91 46.81
N PRO A 5 -3.37 10.44 46.91
CA PRO A 5 -4.57 9.75 46.46
C PRO A 5 -4.72 9.82 44.93
N LEU A 6 -5.27 8.74 44.36
CA LEU A 6 -5.60 8.53 42.95
C LEU A 6 -6.45 9.68 42.38
N GLN A 7 -6.02 10.24 41.24
CA GLN A 7 -6.90 11.03 40.37
C GLN A 7 -7.29 10.18 39.16
N SER A 8 -8.60 9.93 39.12
CA SER A 8 -9.50 9.51 38.05
C SER A 8 -9.05 9.76 36.60
N GLU A 9 -9.15 8.70 35.78
CA GLU A 9 -9.28 8.77 34.32
C GLU A 9 -10.67 9.29 33.93
N PRO A 10 -10.82 10.12 32.89
CA PRO A 10 -12.11 10.39 32.27
C PRO A 10 -12.28 9.60 30.96
N ASP A 11 -13.42 8.89 30.91
CA ASP A 11 -14.23 8.43 29.78
C ASP A 11 -13.58 8.38 28.39
N LEU A 12 -13.24 7.16 27.97
CA LEU A 12 -13.35 6.78 26.56
C LEU A 12 -14.80 6.38 26.30
N GLU A 13 -15.53 7.25 25.61
CA GLU A 13 -16.85 6.95 25.06
C GLU A 13 -16.82 5.59 24.35
N GLU A 14 -17.60 4.66 24.88
CA GLU A 14 -18.00 3.41 24.22
C GLU A 14 -18.61 3.75 22.86
N ILE A 15 -17.83 3.59 21.79
CA ILE A 15 -18.42 3.35 20.48
C ILE A 15 -18.92 1.90 20.55
N GLU A 16 -20.22 1.77 20.84
CA GLU A 16 -20.98 0.52 20.86
C GLU A 16 -20.57 -0.39 19.69
N GLU A 17 -19.96 -1.52 20.03
CA GLU A 17 -19.93 -2.68 19.14
C GLU A 17 -21.38 -3.08 18.85
N GLN A 18 -21.83 -2.83 17.62
CA GLN A 18 -23.13 -3.34 17.16
C GLN A 18 -23.11 -4.88 17.24
N THR A 19 -23.97 -5.41 18.10
CA THR A 19 -24.01 -6.85 18.42
C THR A 19 -24.61 -7.67 17.27
N PRO A 20 -24.26 -8.98 17.14
CA PRO A 20 -24.56 -9.79 15.95
C PRO A 20 -26.04 -10.11 15.70
N LYS A 21 -26.96 -9.63 16.53
CA LYS A 21 -28.39 -10.00 16.49
C LYS A 21 -29.29 -9.07 15.68
N GLU A 22 -28.83 -7.88 15.29
CA GLU A 22 -29.61 -7.00 14.40
C GLU A 22 -29.46 -7.35 12.91
N LEU A 23 -28.57 -8.28 12.54
CA LEU A 23 -28.41 -8.78 11.16
C LEU A 23 -29.36 -9.93 10.80
N ALA A 24 -30.19 -10.39 11.74
CA ALA A 24 -31.01 -11.59 11.59
C ALA A 24 -32.51 -11.28 11.52
N SER A 25 -32.93 -10.37 10.64
CA SER A 25 -34.34 -10.26 10.24
C SER A 25 -34.45 -9.63 8.85
N LEU A 26 -34.19 -10.45 7.82
CA LEU A 26 -34.81 -10.36 6.50
C LEU A 26 -34.58 -11.71 5.81
N GLN A 27 -35.61 -12.55 5.87
CA GLN A 27 -35.63 -13.87 5.25
C GLN A 27 -35.78 -13.77 3.72
N GLN A 28 -35.00 -14.65 3.07
CA GLN A 28 -35.25 -15.35 1.80
C GLN A 28 -35.28 -14.56 0.48
N GLY A 29 -34.11 -14.58 -0.17
CA GLY A 29 -33.95 -14.73 -1.61
C GLY A 29 -32.71 -15.59 -1.88
N SER A 30 -32.93 -16.83 -2.31
CA SER A 30 -31.92 -17.82 -2.69
C SER A 30 -31.21 -17.43 -3.99
N ASP A 31 -29.88 -17.36 -4.02
CA ASP A 31 -29.00 -18.41 -4.57
C ASP A 31 -27.51 -17.99 -4.47
N LYS A 32 -26.68 -19.00 -4.20
CA LYS A 32 -25.22 -19.13 -4.06
C LYS A 32 -24.27 -17.93 -4.33
N GLY A 33 -23.42 -17.67 -3.33
CA GLY A 33 -21.99 -17.34 -3.53
C GLY A 33 -21.52 -15.92 -3.18
N LYS A 34 -21.54 -15.53 -1.90
CA LYS A 34 -20.95 -14.25 -1.44
C LYS A 34 -19.47 -14.45 -1.11
N ALA A 35 -18.58 -14.09 -2.03
CA ALA A 35 -17.18 -13.88 -1.71
C ALA A 35 -17.04 -12.63 -0.82
N LEU A 36 -16.32 -12.77 0.30
CA LEU A 36 -15.83 -11.65 1.10
C LEU A 36 -15.05 -10.70 0.17
N LYS A 37 -15.39 -9.41 0.22
CA LYS A 37 -14.82 -8.34 -0.60
C LYS A 37 -13.30 -8.28 -0.40
N ALA A 38 -12.58 -8.96 -1.29
CA ALA A 38 -11.22 -8.59 -1.62
C ALA A 38 -11.28 -7.26 -2.37
N ASP A 39 -10.28 -6.40 -2.15
CA ASP A 39 -10.01 -5.14 -2.89
C ASP A 39 -9.65 -5.49 -4.36
N VAL A 40 -10.58 -6.11 -5.07
CA VAL A 40 -10.52 -6.33 -6.51
C VAL A 40 -11.33 -5.20 -7.09
N ASP A 41 -10.63 -4.12 -7.41
CA ASP A 41 -11.20 -3.08 -8.24
C ASP A 41 -11.52 -3.72 -9.60
N ASN A 42 -12.80 -3.97 -9.86
CA ASN A 42 -13.29 -4.48 -11.13
C ASN A 42 -13.31 -3.32 -12.13
N LEU A 43 -12.16 -3.03 -12.75
CA LEU A 43 -12.06 -2.22 -13.96
C LEU A 43 -11.00 -2.83 -14.90
N ASP A 44 -11.40 -3.10 -16.13
CA ASP A 44 -10.57 -3.64 -17.23
C ASP A 44 -9.38 -2.71 -17.61
N PRO A 45 -8.35 -3.23 -18.33
CA PRO A 45 -6.91 -3.16 -17.98
C PRO A 45 -6.12 -1.96 -18.58
N PRO A 46 -4.80 -1.80 -18.32
CA PRO A 46 -4.07 -0.57 -18.61
C PRO A 46 -3.34 -0.60 -19.96
N ASP A 47 -3.01 0.58 -20.48
CA ASP A 47 -1.86 0.81 -21.37
C ASP A 47 -1.45 2.28 -21.27
N LEU A 48 -0.42 2.56 -20.46
CA LEU A 48 0.38 3.79 -20.61
C LEU A 48 1.85 3.58 -20.23
N VAL A 49 2.18 2.56 -19.43
CA VAL A 49 3.54 2.36 -18.90
C VAL A 49 3.79 0.86 -18.70
N ASP A 50 4.74 0.29 -19.46
CA ASP A 50 5.13 -1.12 -19.40
C ASP A 50 5.78 -1.43 -18.03
N ALA A 51 5.72 -2.68 -17.58
CA ALA A 51 6.09 -3.11 -16.21
C ALA A 51 7.43 -2.56 -15.60
N PRO A 52 8.53 -2.41 -16.37
CA PRO A 52 9.79 -1.82 -15.87
C PRO A 52 9.76 -0.29 -15.73
N GLU A 53 8.80 0.38 -16.37
CA GLU A 53 8.70 1.83 -16.47
C GLU A 53 8.00 2.45 -15.23
N LYS A 54 7.27 1.66 -14.43
CA LYS A 54 6.56 2.17 -13.24
C LYS A 54 7.48 2.60 -12.09
N ILE A 55 8.56 1.86 -11.82
CA ILE A 55 9.55 2.30 -10.82
C ILE A 55 10.26 3.58 -11.29
N VAL A 56 10.54 3.69 -12.59
CA VAL A 56 11.14 4.91 -13.17
C VAL A 56 10.18 6.09 -13.01
N PHE A 57 8.89 5.87 -13.32
CA PHE A 57 7.86 6.88 -13.15
C PHE A 57 7.69 7.30 -11.68
N PHE A 58 7.77 6.37 -10.74
CA PHE A 58 7.82 6.66 -9.31
C PHE A 58 9.05 7.48 -8.92
N GLN A 59 10.23 7.17 -9.46
CA GLN A 59 11.44 7.99 -9.23
C GLN A 59 11.31 9.41 -9.79
N SER A 60 10.63 9.60 -10.93
CA SER A 60 10.29 10.92 -11.46
C SER A 60 9.37 11.69 -10.51
N MET A 61 8.37 11.00 -9.94
CA MET A 61 7.47 11.59 -8.93
C MET A 61 8.25 12.05 -7.69
N LEU A 62 9.15 11.21 -7.17
CA LEU A 62 10.01 11.57 -6.03
C LEU A 62 10.89 12.78 -6.32
N ARG A 63 11.53 12.83 -7.50
CA ARG A 63 12.36 13.98 -7.89
C ARG A 63 11.55 15.28 -7.92
N LYS A 64 10.34 15.21 -8.46
CA LYS A 64 9.47 16.38 -8.57
C LYS A 64 8.99 16.86 -7.20
N LEU A 65 8.70 15.94 -6.27
CA LEU A 65 8.42 16.32 -4.88
C LEU A 65 9.60 17.03 -4.22
N GLU A 66 10.82 16.57 -4.46
CA GLU A 66 12.04 17.23 -3.95
C GLU A 66 12.22 18.64 -4.56
N GLU A 67 12.00 18.79 -5.87
CA GLU A 67 12.09 20.07 -6.58
C GLU A 67 11.01 21.08 -6.13
N GLU A 68 9.76 20.66 -5.96
CA GLU A 68 8.62 21.55 -5.67
C GLU A 68 8.50 21.91 -4.19
N HIS A 69 8.84 20.98 -3.29
CA HIS A 69 8.64 21.17 -1.85
C HIS A 69 9.94 21.33 -1.05
N GLY A 70 11.10 21.12 -1.68
CA GLY A 70 12.40 21.23 -1.01
C GLY A 70 12.65 20.19 0.08
N TRP A 71 11.92 19.06 0.05
CA TRP A 71 12.12 17.95 0.99
C TRP A 71 13.36 17.15 0.62
N GLN A 72 14.05 16.60 1.62
CA GLN A 72 15.18 15.71 1.34
C GLN A 72 14.66 14.30 1.10
N ILE A 73 14.92 13.76 -0.09
CA ILE A 73 14.40 12.44 -0.48
C ILE A 73 15.56 11.53 -0.86
N GLU A 74 15.70 10.43 -0.12
CA GLU A 74 16.64 9.36 -0.43
C GLU A 74 15.85 8.15 -0.93
N SER A 75 16.27 7.53 -2.04
CA SER A 75 15.61 6.32 -2.56
C SER A 75 16.61 5.20 -2.84
N LYS A 76 16.17 3.96 -2.62
CA LYS A 76 16.94 2.75 -2.85
C LYS A 76 16.09 1.69 -3.52
N ILE A 77 16.64 1.08 -4.56
CA ILE A 77 16.07 -0.11 -5.20
C ILE A 77 16.64 -1.36 -4.55
N GLY A 78 15.79 -2.36 -4.35
CA GLY A 78 16.18 -3.69 -3.88
C GLY A 78 15.28 -4.78 -4.44
N ASP A 79 15.57 -6.02 -4.07
CA ASP A 79 14.82 -7.19 -4.49
C ASP A 79 13.80 -7.59 -3.42
N VAL A 80 12.58 -7.92 -3.82
CA VAL A 80 11.58 -8.42 -2.87
C VAL A 80 11.99 -9.80 -2.34
N PRO A 81 11.69 -10.13 -1.08
CA PRO A 81 12.14 -11.37 -0.47
C PRO A 81 11.38 -12.58 -1.00
N LYS A 82 12.11 -13.70 -1.18
CA LYS A 82 11.52 -15.01 -1.50
C LYS A 82 10.91 -15.63 -0.24
N LYS A 83 9.67 -15.28 0.06
CA LYS A 83 8.88 -15.84 1.18
C LYS A 83 7.90 -16.91 0.73
N ARG A 84 6.73 -17.03 1.38
CA ARG A 84 5.67 -17.99 1.04
C ARG A 84 4.88 -17.52 -0.19
N CYS A 85 5.58 -17.25 -1.28
CA CYS A 85 5.03 -16.92 -2.59
C CYS A 85 5.59 -17.91 -3.61
N ARG A 86 4.74 -18.47 -4.48
CA ARG A 86 5.16 -19.48 -5.46
C ARG A 86 6.24 -18.92 -6.40
N SER A 87 5.89 -17.89 -7.16
CA SER A 87 6.78 -17.23 -8.13
C SER A 87 6.57 -15.72 -8.20
N GLN A 88 5.73 -15.14 -7.34
CA GLN A 88 5.45 -13.70 -7.39
C GLN A 88 6.65 -12.83 -7.03
N HIS A 89 7.66 -13.38 -6.36
CA HIS A 89 8.95 -12.71 -6.12
C HIS A 89 9.79 -12.55 -7.40
N LEU A 90 9.32 -13.04 -8.55
CA LEU A 90 10.02 -12.99 -9.82
C LEU A 90 9.27 -12.13 -10.84
N VAL A 91 10.04 -11.52 -11.72
CA VAL A 91 9.61 -10.90 -12.99
C VAL A 91 10.46 -11.52 -14.08
N GLY A 92 9.87 -12.40 -14.89
CA GLY A 92 10.65 -13.32 -15.73
C GLY A 92 11.53 -14.20 -14.85
N ASP A 93 12.83 -14.24 -15.14
CA ASP A 93 13.82 -15.04 -14.42
C ASP A 93 14.62 -14.26 -13.36
N ARG A 94 14.30 -12.97 -13.16
CA ARG A 94 14.97 -12.13 -12.16
C ARG A 94 14.07 -11.86 -10.95
N PRO A 95 14.65 -11.52 -9.78
CA PRO A 95 13.89 -10.99 -8.67
C PRO A 95 13.06 -9.76 -9.09
N ARG A 96 11.84 -9.71 -8.59
CA ARG A 96 10.98 -8.53 -8.64
C ARG A 96 11.61 -7.45 -7.76
N ARG A 97 11.60 -6.21 -8.25
CA ARG A 97 12.18 -5.09 -7.53
C ARG A 97 11.16 -4.33 -6.70
N TYR A 98 11.65 -3.65 -5.68
CA TYR A 98 10.95 -2.58 -4.99
C TYR A 98 11.81 -1.31 -5.02
N CYS A 99 11.16 -0.16 -4.86
CA CYS A 99 11.81 1.11 -4.54
C CYS A 99 11.33 1.54 -3.16
N HIS A 100 12.28 1.75 -2.24
CA HIS A 100 12.03 2.32 -0.92
C HIS A 100 12.57 3.74 -0.92
N ALA A 101 11.70 4.70 -0.60
CA ALA A 101 12.09 6.09 -0.44
C ALA A 101 11.86 6.57 0.98
N VAL A 102 12.73 7.46 1.45
CA VAL A 102 12.66 8.11 2.74
C VAL A 102 12.60 9.61 2.48
N ILE A 103 11.48 10.23 2.83
CA ILE A 103 11.27 11.67 2.78
C ILE A 103 11.50 12.24 4.17
N LYS A 104 12.49 13.12 4.31
CA LYS A 104 12.63 14.01 5.47
C LYS A 104 11.94 15.33 5.10
N ARG A 105 10.66 15.44 5.46
CA ARG A 105 9.84 16.63 5.18
C ARG A 105 10.32 17.83 5.98
N ASP A 106 10.62 17.59 7.25
CA ASP A 106 11.09 18.58 8.22
C ASP A 106 11.96 17.89 9.29
N LYS A 107 12.41 18.64 10.31
CA LYS A 107 13.29 18.13 11.37
C LYS A 107 12.71 16.99 12.21
N SER A 108 11.39 16.86 12.24
CA SER A 108 10.65 15.92 13.08
C SER A 108 9.89 14.85 12.30
N THR A 109 9.71 15.05 10.99
CA THR A 109 8.86 14.20 10.17
C THR A 109 9.68 13.47 9.13
N THR A 110 9.79 12.16 9.33
CA THR A 110 10.33 11.21 8.36
C THR A 110 9.22 10.27 7.90
N ILE A 111 9.01 10.19 6.59
CA ILE A 111 8.00 9.36 5.95
C ILE A 111 8.71 8.38 5.04
N GLN A 112 8.24 7.13 5.06
CA GLN A 112 8.73 6.07 4.20
C GLN A 112 7.70 5.78 3.12
N ILE A 113 8.19 5.48 1.93
CA ILE A 113 7.38 5.14 0.78
C ILE A 113 7.88 3.82 0.19
N LEU A 114 6.97 2.90 -0.08
CA LEU A 114 7.26 1.65 -0.76
C LEU A 114 6.48 1.57 -2.06
N GLU A 115 7.22 1.38 -3.15
CA GLU A 115 6.72 1.08 -4.48
C GLU A 115 7.23 -0.30 -4.90
N ILE A 116 6.34 -1.13 -5.44
CA ILE A 116 6.68 -2.48 -5.90
C ILE A 116 6.59 -2.48 -7.42
N GLU A 117 7.57 -3.09 -8.08
CA GLU A 117 7.48 -3.35 -9.51
C GLU A 117 6.22 -4.18 -9.79
N LEU A 118 5.41 -3.78 -10.77
CA LEU A 118 4.17 -4.46 -11.16
C LEU A 118 4.27 -4.92 -12.61
N THR A 119 3.77 -6.11 -12.91
CA THR A 119 3.80 -6.65 -14.28
C THR A 119 2.41 -6.89 -14.83
N SER A 120 2.32 -7.01 -16.15
CA SER A 120 1.12 -7.52 -16.83
C SER A 120 1.28 -9.00 -17.12
N LYS A 121 0.23 -9.78 -16.86
CA LYS A 121 0.19 -11.23 -17.13
C LYS A 121 -0.87 -11.54 -18.16
N LEU A 122 -0.52 -12.40 -19.10
CA LEU A 122 -1.48 -12.92 -20.06
C LEU A 122 -2.41 -13.92 -19.36
N LYS A 123 -3.71 -13.64 -19.38
CA LYS A 123 -4.74 -14.59 -18.94
C LYS A 123 -4.91 -15.70 -19.97
N LYS A 124 -5.55 -16.80 -19.55
CA LYS A 124 -5.91 -17.94 -20.41
C LYS A 124 -6.83 -17.60 -21.60
N GLY A 125 -7.31 -16.37 -21.71
CA GLY A 125 -8.09 -15.85 -22.83
C GLY A 125 -7.35 -14.87 -23.76
N GLY A 126 -6.03 -14.71 -23.60
CA GLY A 126 -5.23 -13.79 -24.42
C GLY A 126 -5.33 -12.31 -24.00
N THR A 127 -6.11 -11.99 -22.97
CA THR A 127 -6.15 -10.64 -22.38
C THR A 127 -5.01 -10.44 -21.40
N LEU A 128 -4.38 -9.27 -21.45
CA LEU A 128 -3.40 -8.85 -20.44
C LEU A 128 -4.14 -8.33 -19.20
N GLU A 129 -3.84 -8.91 -18.05
CA GLU A 129 -4.24 -8.37 -16.75
C GLU A 129 -3.02 -7.76 -16.08
N ALA A 130 -3.08 -6.47 -15.80
CA ALA A 130 -2.04 -5.81 -15.02
C ALA A 130 -2.20 -6.09 -13.54
N GLU A 131 -1.08 -6.37 -12.89
CA GLU A 131 -1.00 -6.32 -11.45
C GLU A 131 -1.25 -4.87 -10.99
N SER A 132 -2.04 -4.75 -9.92
CA SER A 132 -2.34 -3.48 -9.25
C SER A 132 -2.02 -3.63 -7.77
N LEU A 133 -1.24 -2.67 -7.26
CA LEU A 133 -0.91 -2.55 -5.85
C LEU A 133 -0.62 -1.07 -5.61
N SER A 134 -1.26 -0.43 -4.64
CA SER A 134 -1.01 0.98 -4.35
C SER A 134 0.41 1.22 -3.83
N THR A 135 0.92 2.44 -4.04
CA THR A 135 2.12 2.92 -3.35
C THR A 135 1.80 3.12 -1.87
N LEU A 136 2.62 2.54 -0.98
CA LEU A 136 2.42 2.61 0.46
C LEU A 136 3.24 3.73 1.07
N PHE A 137 2.59 4.67 1.74
CA PHE A 137 3.21 5.72 2.56
C PHE A 137 3.03 5.36 4.03
N PHE A 138 4.06 5.52 4.86
CA PHE A 138 3.95 5.22 6.28
C PHE A 138 5.01 5.92 7.14
N ARG A 139 4.68 6.05 8.42
CA ARG A 139 5.61 6.43 9.49
C ARG A 139 5.77 5.27 10.46
N ALA A 140 7.00 4.98 10.85
CA ALA A 140 7.31 3.92 11.81
C ALA A 140 8.44 4.37 12.72
N GLY A 141 8.47 3.90 13.97
CA GLY A 141 9.52 4.23 14.92
C GLY A 141 10.88 3.65 14.51
N ASP A 142 10.90 2.38 14.07
CA ASP A 142 12.09 1.75 13.48
C ASP A 142 11.96 1.72 11.95
N THR A 143 12.62 2.66 11.28
CA THR A 143 12.57 2.78 9.83
C THR A 143 13.40 1.72 9.11
N ALA A 144 14.42 1.14 9.74
CA ALA A 144 15.32 0.19 9.09
C ALA A 144 14.70 -1.21 9.01
N VAL A 145 13.93 -1.61 10.03
CA VAL A 145 13.38 -2.98 10.13
C VAL A 145 11.95 -3.05 9.60
N THR A 146 11.14 -2.01 9.82
CA THR A 146 9.70 -2.08 9.53
C THR A 146 9.41 -2.31 8.05
N PHE A 147 10.10 -1.60 7.15
CA PHE A 147 9.87 -1.76 5.70
C PHE A 147 10.24 -3.17 5.23
N GLN A 148 11.30 -3.77 5.78
CA GLN A 148 11.71 -5.14 5.43
C GLN A 148 10.65 -6.16 5.86
N ARG A 149 10.09 -6.00 7.06
CA ARG A 149 8.99 -6.84 7.53
C ARG A 149 7.73 -6.66 6.68
N ILE A 150 7.42 -5.44 6.25
CA ILE A 150 6.31 -5.19 5.33
C ILE A 150 6.54 -5.91 3.99
N LEU A 151 7.76 -5.92 3.45
CA LEU A 151 8.11 -6.68 2.25
C LEU A 151 8.00 -8.19 2.46
N ASP A 152 8.42 -8.69 3.64
CA ASP A 152 8.27 -10.10 4.01
C ASP A 152 6.79 -10.52 4.02
N GLU A 153 5.93 -9.70 4.61
CA GLU A 153 4.48 -9.92 4.70
C GLU A 153 3.77 -9.75 3.34
N LEU A 154 4.21 -8.80 2.52
CA LEU A 154 3.75 -8.64 1.14
C LEU A 154 3.97 -9.95 0.36
N MET A 155 5.12 -10.59 0.53
CA MET A 155 5.51 -11.81 -0.19
C MET A 155 5.07 -13.10 0.51
N THR A 156 4.30 -13.02 1.60
CA THR A 156 3.80 -14.18 2.33
C THR A 156 2.32 -14.40 2.03
N ALA A 157 1.98 -15.59 1.54
CA ALA A 157 0.60 -16.04 1.42
C ALA A 157 0.17 -16.80 2.68
N TYR A 158 -0.99 -16.44 3.23
CA TYR A 158 -1.65 -17.11 4.34
C TYR A 158 -2.91 -17.81 3.80
N LYS A 159 -2.77 -19.10 3.50
CA LYS A 159 -3.83 -19.89 2.85
C LYS A 159 -5.09 -19.99 3.72
N ASP A 160 -4.89 -20.15 5.02
CA ASP A 160 -5.98 -20.32 5.99
C ASP A 160 -6.82 -19.05 6.13
N GLU A 161 -6.18 -17.88 5.94
CA GLU A 161 -6.81 -16.56 5.98
C GLU A 161 -7.21 -16.04 4.60
N ARG A 162 -6.99 -16.82 3.54
CA ARG A 162 -7.21 -16.43 2.13
C ARG A 162 -6.47 -15.15 1.72
N LEU A 163 -5.34 -14.85 2.36
CA LEU A 163 -4.50 -13.70 2.01
C LEU A 163 -3.42 -14.12 1.02
N ASN A 164 -3.47 -13.55 -0.17
CA ASN A 164 -2.51 -13.83 -1.23
C ASN A 164 -1.20 -13.08 -1.03
N ALA A 165 -0.07 -13.60 -1.50
CA ALA A 165 1.13 -12.79 -1.67
C ALA A 165 0.94 -11.76 -2.81
N MET A 166 1.79 -10.72 -2.83
CA MET A 166 1.58 -9.49 -3.62
C MET A 166 0.28 -8.75 -3.23
N SER A 167 -0.02 -8.71 -1.94
CA SER A 167 -1.06 -7.83 -1.40
C SER A 167 -0.62 -7.21 -0.07
N TRP A 168 -0.96 -5.94 0.14
CA TRP A 168 -0.69 -5.26 1.40
C TRP A 168 -1.44 -5.93 2.55
N LYS A 169 -0.70 -6.46 3.52
CA LYS A 169 -1.26 -7.01 4.76
C LYS A 169 -1.65 -5.85 5.68
N ARG A 170 -2.80 -5.22 5.39
CA ARG A 170 -3.23 -3.96 6.02
C ARG A 170 -3.29 -4.05 7.55
N GLN A 171 -3.73 -5.18 8.11
CA GLN A 171 -3.72 -5.40 9.57
C GLN A 171 -2.30 -5.38 10.13
N PHE A 172 -1.38 -6.12 9.52
CA PHE A 172 0.03 -6.12 9.92
C PHE A 172 0.63 -4.71 9.83
N ILE A 173 0.44 -4.02 8.70
CA ILE A 173 0.93 -2.65 8.49
C ILE A 173 0.39 -1.73 9.59
N SER A 174 -0.92 -1.78 9.85
CA SER A 174 -1.57 -0.97 10.89
C SER A 174 -1.04 -1.20 12.29
N GLN A 175 -0.57 -2.41 12.61
CA GLN A 175 -0.02 -2.73 13.92
C GLN A 175 1.46 -2.33 14.06
N ASN A 176 2.15 -2.11 12.94
CA ASN A 176 3.59 -1.86 12.91
C ASN A 176 3.95 -0.43 12.43
N THR A 177 2.97 0.40 12.09
CA THR A 177 3.17 1.79 11.68
C THR A 177 2.29 2.73 12.49
N SER A 178 2.78 3.94 12.76
CA SER A 178 2.00 4.96 13.49
C SER A 178 0.98 5.64 12.57
N VAL A 179 1.35 5.85 11.31
CA VAL A 179 0.49 6.39 10.25
C VAL A 179 0.75 5.61 8.97
N ARG A 180 -0.29 5.40 8.16
CA ARG A 180 -0.20 4.71 6.87
C ARG A 180 -1.25 5.23 5.90
N GLU A 181 -0.85 5.43 4.66
CA GLU A 181 -1.71 5.84 3.55
C GLU A 181 -1.38 5.03 2.31
N TYR A 182 -2.37 4.88 1.44
CA TYR A 182 -2.26 4.11 0.21
C TYR A 182 -2.60 5.03 -0.96
N LEU A 183 -1.67 5.17 -1.90
CA LEU A 183 -1.83 6.01 -3.07
C LEU A 183 -1.97 5.14 -4.31
N GLY A 184 -3.13 5.22 -4.97
CA GLY A 184 -3.31 4.58 -6.27
C GLY A 184 -2.44 5.24 -7.34
N HIS A 185 -1.99 4.44 -8.31
CA HIS A 185 -1.32 4.93 -9.52
C HIS A 185 -2.21 5.89 -10.31
N PRO A 186 -1.63 6.76 -11.16
CA PRO A 186 -2.42 7.68 -11.99
C PRO A 186 -3.44 6.96 -12.88
N ASP A 187 -4.58 7.62 -13.08
CA ASP A 187 -5.68 7.11 -13.91
C ASP A 187 -5.23 7.05 -15.38
N ASN A 188 -5.50 5.92 -16.03
CA ASN A 188 -5.23 5.72 -17.46
C ASN A 188 -6.10 6.61 -18.37
N LYS A 189 -7.12 7.26 -17.84
CA LYS A 189 -7.92 8.29 -18.54
C LYS A 189 -7.14 9.58 -18.79
N ILE A 190 -6.00 9.79 -18.11
CA ILE A 190 -5.14 10.94 -18.36
C ILE A 190 -4.36 10.70 -19.65
N LYS A 191 -4.55 11.58 -20.63
CA LYS A 191 -4.14 11.35 -22.02
C LYS A 191 -2.63 11.48 -22.28
N ASN A 192 -1.88 12.04 -21.33
CA ASN A 192 -0.43 12.21 -21.46
C ASN A 192 0.29 11.91 -20.13
N GLU A 193 1.55 11.49 -20.25
CA GLU A 193 2.39 11.08 -19.12
C GLU A 193 2.72 12.23 -18.16
N LEU A 194 2.88 13.45 -18.68
CA LEU A 194 3.19 14.63 -17.86
C LEU A 194 2.04 14.93 -16.89
N ASP A 195 0.81 15.07 -17.39
CA ASP A 195 -0.37 15.32 -16.57
C ASP A 195 -0.61 14.19 -15.57
N ALA A 196 -0.31 12.94 -15.96
CA ALA A 196 -0.40 11.79 -15.06
C ALA A 196 0.63 11.91 -13.92
N LEU A 197 1.84 12.36 -14.22
CA LEU A 197 2.89 12.61 -13.25
C LEU A 197 2.50 13.76 -12.31
N GLU A 198 2.06 14.90 -12.85
CA GLU A 198 1.61 16.06 -12.07
C GLU A 198 0.49 15.68 -11.11
N SER A 199 -0.52 14.95 -11.60
CA SER A 199 -1.61 14.45 -10.78
C SER A 199 -1.12 13.51 -9.67
N TRP A 200 -0.08 12.72 -9.94
CA TRP A 200 0.48 11.82 -8.94
C TRP A 200 1.27 12.57 -7.88
N VAL A 201 2.10 13.51 -8.30
CA VAL A 201 2.91 14.38 -7.44
C VAL A 201 1.99 15.15 -6.50
N ALA A 202 0.94 15.80 -7.00
CA ALA A 202 -0.01 16.54 -6.18
C ALA A 202 -0.64 15.65 -5.10
N ARG A 203 -1.15 14.47 -5.48
CA ARG A 203 -1.76 13.54 -4.51
C ARG A 203 -0.73 12.96 -3.52
N ALA A 204 0.51 12.73 -3.95
CA ALA A 204 1.58 12.26 -3.08
C ALA A 204 2.00 13.35 -2.08
N ALA A 205 2.09 14.60 -2.53
CA ALA A 205 2.34 15.76 -1.68
C ALA A 205 1.25 15.89 -0.62
N ASP A 206 -0.03 15.77 -0.98
CA ASP A 206 -1.15 15.80 -0.03
C ASP A 206 -1.00 14.72 1.06
N LYS A 207 -0.58 13.50 0.69
CA LYS A 207 -0.31 12.43 1.67
C LYS A 207 0.86 12.79 2.58
N VAL A 208 1.94 13.34 2.05
CA VAL A 208 3.13 13.72 2.83
C VAL A 208 2.83 14.89 3.77
N ILE A 209 2.04 15.87 3.33
CA ILE A 209 1.63 17.03 4.12
C ILE A 209 0.65 16.63 5.22
N GLY A 210 -0.28 15.70 4.93
CA GLY A 210 -1.25 15.20 5.90
C GLY A 210 -0.68 14.27 6.98
N MET A 211 0.58 13.82 6.86
CA MET A 211 1.25 12.90 7.80
C MET A 211 2.11 13.59 8.87
#